data_AF-A0A2M8LFD6-F1
#
_entry.id   AF-A0A2M8LFD6-F1
#
_cell.length_a   1.000
_cell.length_b   1.000
_cell.length_c   1.000
_cell.angle_alpha   90.00
_cell.angle_beta   90.00
_cell.angle_gamma   90.00
#
_symmetry.space_group_name_H-M   'P 1'
#
loop_
_entity.id
_entity.type
_entity.pdbx_description
1 polymer ?
#
loop_
_entity_poly.entity_id
_entity_poly.type
_entity_poly.pdbx_seq_one_letter_code
_entity_poly.pdbx_strand_id
1 'polypeptide(L)'
;MADLFTKATAMLGRNTFNERLLRRCLTALAGPRYNPETAGEFLAAQLDRRVPGIEEVLTALDFLCPVKRRLQRIIVEERVLCTSGTGGSTAKAGVNVTSLATLVAASVPGSARYLKYGNVGSRRQVGSSDLWQQLLKVEPMQLTPLLAKQTLASCGFAVVHAQTVTKRFALVQGARRHATGPTIFNLAGPLTCPFEGQRARYAIGVCRSDLLLNYAGCMSWRGMRGACYTGRIPGRGESDEV
;
A
#
# COMPACT_ATOMS: atom_id res chain seq x y z
N MET A 1 28.33 -13.36 -14.82
CA MET A 1 27.41 -12.36 -15.41
C MET A 1 26.49 -11.83 -14.34
N ALA A 2 26.30 -10.51 -14.24
CA ALA A 2 25.34 -9.92 -13.29
C ALA A 2 23.90 -10.34 -13.64
N ASP A 3 23.09 -10.62 -12.62
CA ASP A 3 21.68 -11.01 -12.78
C ASP A 3 20.80 -9.82 -13.22
N LEU A 4 19.54 -10.09 -13.54
CA LEU A 4 18.59 -9.09 -14.03
C LEU A 4 18.43 -7.92 -13.05
N PHE A 5 18.34 -8.19 -11.75
CA PHE A 5 18.08 -7.18 -10.73
C PHE A 5 19.32 -6.31 -10.50
N THR A 6 20.52 -6.89 -10.45
CA THR A 6 21.77 -6.12 -10.37
C THR A 6 21.91 -5.16 -11.57
N LYS A 7 21.63 -5.64 -12.78
CA LYS A 7 21.65 -4.81 -14.00
C LYS A 7 20.61 -3.69 -13.93
N ALA A 8 19.39 -3.99 -13.49
CA ALA A 8 18.32 -3.01 -13.37
C ALA A 8 18.65 -1.94 -12.30
N THR A 9 19.21 -2.34 -11.17
CA THR A 9 19.66 -1.43 -10.10
C THR A 9 20.71 -0.43 -10.60
N ALA A 10 21.65 -0.87 -11.44
CA ALA A 10 22.67 -0.01 -12.02
C ALA A 10 22.11 1.00 -13.05
N MET A 11 20.92 0.74 -13.58
CA MET A 11 20.24 1.61 -14.54
C MET A 11 19.29 2.62 -13.89
N LEU A 12 18.93 2.45 -12.60
CA LEU A 12 18.07 3.39 -11.88
C LEU A 12 18.64 4.80 -11.93
N GLY A 13 17.79 5.79 -12.26
CA GLY A 13 18.21 7.19 -12.40
C GLY A 13 18.85 7.54 -13.75
N ARG A 14 19.01 6.57 -14.66
CA ARG A 14 19.44 6.80 -16.05
C ARG A 14 18.23 6.69 -16.98
N ASN A 15 18.31 7.32 -18.16
CA ASN A 15 17.27 7.24 -19.20
C ASN A 15 16.99 5.80 -19.69
N THR A 16 17.87 4.84 -19.34
CA THR A 16 17.72 3.43 -19.70
C THR A 16 16.77 2.65 -18.78
N PHE A 17 16.41 3.18 -17.60
CA PHE A 17 15.38 2.57 -16.76
C PHE A 17 13.99 3.05 -17.18
N ASN A 18 13.15 2.12 -17.64
CA ASN A 18 11.82 2.40 -18.16
C ASN A 18 10.80 1.35 -17.70
N GLU A 19 9.52 1.59 -18.01
CA GLU A 19 8.41 0.68 -17.67
C GLU A 19 8.71 -0.77 -18.11
N ARG A 20 9.22 -0.95 -19.33
CA ARG A 20 9.46 -2.29 -19.89
C ARG A 20 10.47 -3.08 -19.06
N LEU A 21 11.55 -2.43 -18.61
CA LEU A 21 12.53 -3.05 -17.73
C LEU A 21 11.94 -3.37 -16.35
N LEU A 22 11.21 -2.41 -15.74
CA LEU A 22 10.54 -2.63 -14.47
C LEU A 22 9.58 -3.81 -14.55
N ARG A 23 8.70 -3.85 -15.57
CA ARG A 23 7.75 -4.95 -15.78
C ARG A 23 8.44 -6.30 -15.88
N ARG A 24 9.58 -6.39 -16.59
CA ARG A 24 10.39 -7.62 -16.66
C ARG A 24 10.93 -8.04 -15.29
N CYS A 25 11.45 -7.10 -14.50
CA CYS A 25 11.90 -7.36 -13.13
C CYS A 25 10.75 -7.85 -12.25
N LEU A 26 9.58 -7.21 -12.31
CA LEU A 26 8.42 -7.62 -11.54
C LEU A 26 7.90 -9.01 -11.97
N THR A 27 7.86 -9.31 -13.27
CA THR A 27 7.54 -10.65 -13.76
C THR A 27 8.52 -11.70 -13.24
N ALA A 28 9.82 -11.38 -13.18
CA ALA A 28 10.83 -12.28 -12.64
C ALA A 28 10.62 -12.59 -11.14
N LEU A 29 10.11 -11.64 -10.35
CA LEU A 29 9.73 -11.88 -8.94
C LEU A 29 8.62 -12.93 -8.77
N ALA A 30 7.75 -13.07 -9.77
CA ALA A 30 6.71 -14.10 -9.79
C ALA A 30 7.19 -15.44 -10.37
N GLY A 31 8.42 -15.49 -10.90
CA GLY A 31 9.01 -16.68 -11.48
C GLY A 31 9.53 -17.66 -10.43
N PRO A 32 9.83 -18.90 -10.82
CA PRO A 32 10.27 -19.95 -9.90
C PRO A 32 11.69 -19.75 -9.35
N ARG A 33 12.50 -18.88 -9.96
CA ARG A 33 13.89 -18.65 -9.57
C ARG A 33 14.29 -17.19 -9.73
N TYR A 34 14.76 -16.58 -8.65
CA TYR A 34 15.47 -15.32 -8.61
C TYR A 34 16.41 -15.28 -7.39
N ASN A 35 17.41 -14.40 -7.39
CA ASN A 35 18.20 -14.13 -6.20
C ASN A 35 17.45 -13.12 -5.32
N PRO A 36 17.01 -13.49 -4.10
CA PRO A 36 16.19 -12.62 -3.26
C PRO A 36 16.97 -11.42 -2.70
N GLU A 37 18.29 -11.51 -2.56
CA GLU A 37 19.14 -10.41 -2.09
C GLU A 37 19.21 -9.30 -3.13
N THR A 38 19.62 -9.62 -4.36
CA THR A 38 19.73 -8.64 -5.46
C THR A 38 18.35 -8.08 -5.85
N ALA A 39 17.30 -8.90 -5.76
CA ALA A 39 15.92 -8.44 -5.91
C ALA A 39 15.49 -7.48 -4.78
N GLY A 40 15.85 -7.76 -3.53
CA GLY A 40 15.57 -6.90 -2.40
C GLY A 40 16.27 -5.54 -2.52
N GLU A 41 17.55 -5.54 -2.89
CA GLU A 41 18.32 -4.33 -3.19
C GLU A 41 17.68 -3.51 -4.31
N PHE A 42 17.29 -4.15 -5.40
CA PHE A 42 16.58 -3.50 -6.51
C PHE A 42 15.27 -2.84 -6.06
N LEU A 43 14.50 -3.52 -5.21
CA LEU A 43 13.23 -2.98 -4.69
C LEU A 43 13.45 -1.78 -3.75
N ALA A 44 14.48 -1.82 -2.90
CA ALA A 44 14.81 -0.72 -2.00
C ALA A 44 15.35 0.49 -2.76
N ALA A 45 16.25 0.26 -3.74
CA ALA A 45 16.92 1.32 -4.50
C ALA A 45 15.94 2.21 -5.28
N GLN A 46 14.77 1.69 -5.67
CA GLN A 46 13.72 2.45 -6.37
C GLN A 46 13.20 3.65 -5.56
N LEU A 47 13.12 3.53 -4.23
CA LEU A 47 12.70 4.62 -3.36
C LEU A 47 13.91 5.30 -2.69
N ASP A 48 14.97 4.55 -2.37
CA ASP A 48 16.13 5.10 -1.67
C ASP A 48 16.91 6.13 -2.51
N ARG A 49 17.02 5.90 -3.83
CA ARG A 49 17.90 6.71 -4.70
C ARG A 49 17.19 7.79 -5.50
N ARG A 50 15.85 7.73 -5.59
CA ARG A 50 15.05 8.60 -6.46
C ARG A 50 13.59 8.65 -6.03
N VAL A 51 12.86 9.57 -6.67
CA VAL A 51 11.40 9.63 -6.64
C VAL A 51 10.89 8.83 -7.85
N PRO A 52 10.19 7.69 -7.67
CA PRO A 52 9.56 6.98 -8.78
C PRO A 52 8.45 7.83 -9.41
N GLY A 53 8.37 7.75 -10.74
CA GLY A 53 7.31 8.36 -11.53
C GLY A 53 5.98 7.59 -11.45
N ILE A 54 4.92 8.22 -11.96
CA ILE A 54 3.56 7.66 -11.98
C ILE A 54 3.54 6.29 -12.66
N GLU A 55 4.14 6.16 -13.84
CA GLU A 55 4.18 4.92 -14.61
C GLU A 55 4.83 3.75 -13.84
N GLU A 56 5.86 4.02 -13.04
CA GLU A 56 6.54 3.00 -12.24
C GLU A 56 5.62 2.46 -11.14
N VAL A 57 4.92 3.36 -10.44
CA VAL A 57 3.94 2.99 -9.40
C VAL A 57 2.76 2.25 -10.02
N LEU A 58 2.25 2.70 -11.16
CA LEU A 58 1.15 2.03 -11.87
C LEU A 58 1.58 0.66 -12.43
N THR A 59 2.83 0.48 -12.82
CA THR A 59 3.38 -0.82 -13.23
C THR A 59 3.43 -1.80 -12.05
N ALA A 60 3.82 -1.33 -10.87
CA ALA A 60 3.76 -2.12 -9.65
C ALA A 60 2.30 -2.43 -9.24
N LEU A 61 1.38 -1.48 -9.43
CA LEU A 61 -0.05 -1.69 -9.21
C LEU A 61 -0.63 -2.75 -10.15
N ASP A 62 -0.36 -2.66 -11.46
CA ASP A 62 -0.78 -3.67 -12.44
C ASP A 62 -0.17 -5.04 -12.13
N PHE A 63 1.07 -5.07 -11.65
CA PHE A 63 1.64 -6.33 -11.15
C PHE A 63 0.86 -6.86 -9.94
N LEU A 64 0.44 -6.05 -8.97
CA LEU A 64 -0.32 -6.54 -7.80
C LEU A 64 -1.76 -6.90 -8.14
N CYS A 65 -2.39 -6.11 -9.00
CA CYS A 65 -3.77 -6.22 -9.41
C CYS A 65 -3.87 -6.02 -10.94
N PRO A 66 -3.62 -7.09 -11.72
CA PRO A 66 -3.73 -7.00 -13.17
C PRO A 66 -5.16 -6.64 -13.58
N VAL A 67 -5.32 -5.71 -14.51
CA VAL A 67 -6.64 -5.23 -14.99
C VAL A 67 -7.58 -6.37 -15.42
N LYS A 68 -7.03 -7.48 -15.90
CA LYS A 68 -7.79 -8.68 -16.30
C LYS A 68 -8.40 -9.48 -15.14
N ARG A 69 -8.10 -9.15 -13.87
CA ARG A 69 -8.67 -9.83 -12.71
C ARG A 69 -9.83 -9.05 -12.12
N ARG A 70 -10.97 -9.74 -11.95
CA ARG A 70 -12.11 -9.23 -11.21
C ARG A 70 -11.77 -9.23 -9.71
N LEU A 71 -11.38 -8.07 -9.17
CA LEU A 71 -11.31 -7.89 -7.72
C LEU A 71 -12.70 -8.02 -7.10
N GLN A 72 -12.77 -8.52 -5.88
CA GLN A 72 -13.98 -8.47 -5.06
C GLN A 72 -14.25 -7.04 -4.63
N ARG A 73 -15.02 -6.30 -5.44
CA ARG A 73 -15.33 -4.89 -5.20
C ARG A 73 -16.26 -4.70 -4.02
N ILE A 74 -15.95 -3.70 -3.19
CA ILE A 74 -16.84 -3.17 -2.15
C ILE A 74 -17.48 -1.91 -2.73
N ILE A 75 -18.69 -2.07 -3.28
CA ILE A 75 -19.45 -0.95 -3.82
C ILE A 75 -20.28 -0.35 -2.68
N VAL A 76 -20.17 0.97 -2.49
CA VAL A 76 -20.95 1.69 -1.50
C VAL A 76 -21.77 2.82 -2.12
N GLU A 77 -22.96 3.02 -1.56
CA GLU A 77 -23.91 4.07 -1.96
C GLU A 77 -23.93 5.24 -0.97
N GLU A 78 -23.33 5.05 0.21
CA GLU A 78 -23.26 6.02 1.29
C GLU A 78 -21.88 6.68 1.39
N ARG A 79 -21.79 7.74 2.19
CA ARG A 79 -20.53 8.43 2.46
C ARG A 79 -19.62 7.52 3.28
N VAL A 80 -18.55 7.05 2.66
CA VAL A 80 -17.55 6.20 3.31
C VAL A 80 -16.16 6.74 2.99
N LEU A 81 -15.35 6.91 4.04
CA LEU A 81 -13.95 7.30 3.94
C LEU A 81 -13.03 6.08 4.14
N CYS A 82 -12.27 5.73 3.12
CA CYS A 82 -11.23 4.72 3.20
C CYS A 82 -9.90 5.36 3.63
N THR A 83 -9.33 4.89 4.74
CA THR A 83 -8.04 5.36 5.24
C THR A 83 -6.96 4.29 5.05
N SER A 84 -5.78 4.72 4.64
CA SER A 84 -4.61 3.86 4.45
C SER A 84 -3.32 4.68 4.52
N GLY A 85 -2.19 4.00 4.64
CA GLY A 85 -0.87 4.61 4.61
C GLY A 85 0.04 3.78 3.73
N THR A 86 0.99 4.42 3.05
CA THR A 86 2.00 3.71 2.23
C THR A 86 2.94 2.86 3.10
N GLY A 87 3.01 3.14 4.39
CA GLY A 87 4.03 2.65 5.30
C GLY A 87 5.41 3.17 4.93
N GLY A 88 6.42 2.65 5.61
CA GLY A 88 7.81 2.95 5.31
C GLY A 88 8.33 4.25 5.95
N SER A 89 7.58 4.84 6.87
CA SER A 89 8.06 5.91 7.75
C SER A 89 9.34 5.48 8.49
N THR A 90 10.33 6.36 8.50
CA THR A 90 11.58 6.18 9.27
C THR A 90 11.39 6.51 10.75
N ALA A 91 10.23 7.04 11.15
CA ALA A 91 9.92 7.38 12.52
C ALA A 91 9.89 6.12 13.41
N LYS A 92 10.84 6.04 14.36
CA LYS A 92 11.16 4.83 15.14
C LYS A 92 10.09 4.32 16.13
N ALA A 93 8.85 4.81 16.15
CA ALA A 93 7.77 4.10 16.85
C ALA A 93 6.42 4.31 16.14
N GLY A 94 5.91 3.22 15.58
CA GLY A 94 4.61 3.12 14.94
C GLY A 94 3.51 3.05 15.98
N VAL A 95 3.02 4.22 16.39
CA VAL A 95 1.62 4.27 16.79
C VAL A 95 0.86 4.22 15.47
N ASN A 96 -0.02 3.24 15.30
CA ASN A 96 -0.90 3.11 14.14
C ASN A 96 -1.93 4.27 14.16
N VAL A 97 -1.46 5.52 14.11
CA VAL A 97 -2.26 6.72 14.44
C VAL A 97 -3.44 6.82 13.49
N THR A 98 -3.24 6.64 12.19
CA THR A 98 -4.32 6.61 11.20
C THR A 98 -5.36 5.54 11.55
N SER A 99 -4.94 4.35 11.99
CA SER A 99 -5.87 3.28 12.35
C SER A 99 -6.72 3.66 13.57
N LEU A 100 -6.09 4.22 14.62
CA LEU A 100 -6.79 4.65 15.83
C LEU A 100 -7.66 5.88 15.59
N ALA A 101 -7.16 6.87 14.85
CA ALA A 101 -7.90 8.05 14.44
C ALA A 101 -9.12 7.68 13.59
N THR A 102 -8.99 6.70 12.70
CA THR A 102 -10.13 6.18 11.91
C THR A 102 -11.20 5.56 12.83
N LEU A 103 -10.78 4.80 13.85
CA LEU A 103 -11.71 4.19 14.80
C LEU A 103 -12.45 5.25 15.63
N VAL A 104 -11.71 6.24 16.14
CA VAL A 104 -12.30 7.37 16.88
C VAL A 104 -13.25 8.17 15.99
N ALA A 105 -12.85 8.46 14.76
CA ALA A 105 -13.71 9.20 13.83
C ALA A 105 -14.99 8.43 13.49
N ALA A 106 -14.92 7.10 13.39
CA ALA A 106 -16.08 6.24 13.16
C ALA A 106 -17.04 6.13 14.35
N SER A 107 -16.56 6.39 15.58
CA SER A 107 -17.42 6.35 16.77
C SER A 107 -18.22 7.63 16.99
N VAL A 108 -17.91 8.71 16.26
CA VAL A 108 -18.64 9.98 16.36
C VAL A 108 -20.04 9.83 15.74
N PRO A 109 -21.14 10.13 16.47
CA PRO A 109 -22.49 10.06 15.93
C PRO A 109 -22.67 10.95 14.69
N GLY A 110 -23.31 10.41 13.65
CA GLY A 110 -23.55 11.14 12.39
C GLY A 110 -22.32 11.32 11.49
N SER A 111 -21.18 10.73 11.86
CA SER A 111 -19.99 10.71 11.00
C SER A 111 -20.20 9.87 9.73
N ALA A 112 -19.30 10.03 8.76
CA ALA A 112 -19.24 9.11 7.62
C ALA A 112 -18.95 7.68 8.12
N ARG A 113 -19.20 6.67 7.27
CA ARG A 113 -18.67 5.34 7.54
C ARG A 113 -17.16 5.30 7.24
N TYR A 114 -16.42 4.42 7.89
CA TYR A 114 -14.98 4.34 7.72
C TYR A 114 -14.51 2.94 7.38
N LEU A 115 -13.64 2.84 6.38
CA LEU A 115 -12.95 1.61 6.02
C LEU A 115 -11.45 1.80 6.26
N LYS A 116 -10.85 0.97 7.10
CA LYS A 116 -9.40 0.91 7.24
C LYS A 116 -8.85 -0.15 6.30
N TYR A 117 -8.09 0.27 5.29
CA TYR A 117 -7.33 -0.63 4.44
C TYR A 117 -5.88 -0.70 4.93
N GLY A 118 -5.31 -1.90 4.96
CA GLY A 118 -3.89 -2.05 5.27
C GLY A 118 -3.40 -3.48 5.31
N ASN A 119 -2.17 -3.66 5.80
CA ASN A 119 -1.45 -4.93 5.74
C ASN A 119 -0.69 -5.18 7.06
N VAL A 120 -0.08 -6.36 7.17
CA VAL A 120 0.90 -6.65 8.22
C VAL A 120 2.21 -5.94 7.89
N GLY A 121 2.98 -5.59 8.93
CA GLY A 121 4.28 -4.97 8.75
C GLY A 121 5.29 -5.95 8.14
N SER A 122 6.08 -5.50 7.17
CA SER A 122 7.00 -6.38 6.43
C SER A 122 8.26 -6.77 7.20
N ARG A 123 8.69 -5.96 8.19
CA ARG A 123 9.88 -6.22 9.02
C ARG A 123 9.62 -6.25 10.52
N ARG A 124 8.53 -5.61 10.97
CA ARG A 124 8.11 -5.53 12.37
C ARG A 124 6.61 -5.70 12.40
N GLN A 125 6.07 -6.37 13.43
CA GLN A 125 4.63 -6.55 13.63
C GLN A 125 3.97 -5.25 14.14
N VAL A 126 3.99 -4.22 13.30
CA VAL A 126 3.47 -2.88 13.60
C VAL A 126 2.55 -2.36 12.51
N GLY A 127 2.22 -3.18 11.51
CA GLY A 127 1.25 -2.80 10.48
C GLY A 127 -0.17 -2.73 11.04
N SER A 128 -1.07 -2.07 10.31
CA SER A 128 -2.45 -1.92 10.77
C SER A 128 -3.14 -3.27 10.97
N SER A 129 -2.86 -4.28 10.15
CA SER A 129 -3.44 -5.61 10.35
C SER A 129 -2.90 -6.31 11.61
N ASP A 130 -1.66 -6.04 12.00
CA ASP A 130 -1.11 -6.54 13.27
C ASP A 130 -1.85 -5.91 14.45
N LEU A 131 -2.13 -4.60 14.40
CA LEU A 131 -2.94 -3.90 15.40
C LEU A 131 -4.34 -4.52 15.53
N TRP A 132 -5.04 -4.72 14.42
CA TRP A 132 -6.40 -5.24 14.44
C TRP A 132 -6.48 -6.69 14.94
N GLN A 133 -5.48 -7.51 14.61
CA GLN A 133 -5.38 -8.85 15.18
C GLN A 133 -5.26 -8.79 16.71
N GLN A 134 -4.43 -7.89 17.24
CA GLN A 134 -4.23 -7.74 18.68
C GLN A 134 -5.47 -7.19 19.40
N LEU A 135 -6.13 -6.18 18.83
CA LEU A 135 -7.30 -5.52 19.43
C LEU A 135 -8.60 -6.30 19.26
N LEU A 136 -8.88 -6.82 18.06
CA LEU A 136 -10.13 -7.50 17.74
C LEU A 136 -10.08 -9.01 17.97
N LYS A 137 -8.89 -9.59 18.19
CA LYS A 137 -8.67 -11.04 18.26
C LYS A 137 -9.18 -11.79 17.02
N VAL A 138 -9.08 -11.14 15.86
CA VAL A 138 -9.47 -11.66 14.54
C VAL A 138 -8.22 -11.84 13.69
N GLU A 139 -8.09 -12.99 13.04
CA GLU A 139 -6.95 -13.25 12.16
C GLU A 139 -7.00 -12.33 10.93
N PRO A 140 -5.87 -11.76 10.47
CA PRO A 140 -5.87 -10.84 9.32
C PRO A 140 -6.54 -11.39 8.06
N MET A 141 -6.44 -12.71 7.83
CA MET A 141 -7.06 -13.37 6.68
C MET A 141 -8.59 -13.41 6.73
N GLN A 142 -9.20 -13.22 7.91
CA GLN A 142 -10.65 -13.11 8.07
C GLN A 142 -11.17 -11.71 7.67
N LEU A 143 -10.30 -10.69 7.63
CA LEU A 143 -10.61 -9.31 7.27
C LEU A 143 -10.74 -9.15 5.75
N THR A 144 -11.78 -9.77 5.19
CA THR A 144 -12.06 -9.86 3.75
C THR A 144 -12.93 -8.69 3.26
N PRO A 145 -12.96 -8.41 1.94
CA PRO A 145 -13.89 -7.45 1.36
C PRO A 145 -15.36 -7.76 1.65
N LEU A 146 -15.72 -9.04 1.71
CA LEU A 146 -17.07 -9.48 2.02
C LEU A 146 -17.46 -9.15 3.46
N LEU A 147 -16.59 -9.49 4.42
CA LEU A 147 -16.82 -9.15 5.83
C LEU A 147 -16.91 -7.63 6.00
N ALA A 148 -16.03 -6.87 5.33
CA ALA A 148 -16.05 -5.42 5.39
C ALA A 148 -17.35 -4.80 4.87
N LYS A 149 -17.97 -5.38 3.83
CA LYS A 149 -19.29 -4.94 3.36
C LYS A 149 -20.36 -5.14 4.44
N GLN A 150 -20.32 -6.27 5.15
CA GLN A 150 -21.27 -6.58 6.22
C GLN A 150 -21.08 -5.66 7.43
N THR A 151 -19.84 -5.47 7.89
CA THR A 151 -19.54 -4.65 9.06
C THR A 151 -19.71 -3.16 8.80
N LEU A 152 -19.37 -2.66 7.60
CA LEU A 152 -19.69 -1.28 7.23
C LEU A 152 -21.19 -1.00 7.35
N ALA A 153 -22.04 -1.92 6.91
CA ALA A 153 -23.48 -1.75 6.95
C ALA A 153 -24.03 -1.79 8.39
N SER A 154 -23.49 -2.63 9.26
CA SER A 154 -24.01 -2.83 10.62
C SER A 154 -23.46 -1.85 11.66
N CYS A 155 -22.16 -1.52 11.62
CA CYS A 155 -21.50 -0.71 12.64
C CYS A 155 -20.81 0.55 12.10
N GLY A 156 -20.85 0.78 10.79
CA GLY A 156 -20.23 1.97 10.18
C GLY A 156 -18.70 1.95 10.12
N PHE A 157 -18.06 0.86 10.57
CA PHE A 157 -16.61 0.69 10.55
C PHE A 157 -16.23 -0.69 9.98
N ALA A 158 -15.21 -0.74 9.14
CA ALA A 158 -14.64 -2.00 8.70
C ALA A 158 -13.13 -1.94 8.50
N VAL A 159 -12.53 -3.13 8.50
CA VAL A 159 -11.12 -3.32 8.21
C VAL A 159 -10.99 -4.32 7.07
N VAL A 160 -10.10 -4.03 6.12
CA VAL A 160 -9.75 -4.96 5.04
C VAL A 160 -8.24 -5.18 5.03
N HIS A 161 -7.84 -6.45 5.07
CA HIS A 161 -6.44 -6.86 4.97
C HIS A 161 -6.01 -7.02 3.50
N ALA A 162 -4.96 -6.36 3.06
CA ALA A 162 -4.57 -6.27 1.65
C ALA A 162 -4.31 -7.64 0.98
N GLN A 163 -3.84 -8.64 1.73
CA GLN A 163 -3.60 -9.98 1.15
C GLN A 163 -4.89 -10.77 0.88
N THR A 164 -6.02 -10.39 1.50
CA THR A 164 -7.33 -10.96 1.15
C THR A 164 -7.86 -10.42 -0.18
N VAL A 165 -7.33 -9.27 -0.64
CA VAL A 165 -7.68 -8.65 -1.93
C VAL A 165 -6.84 -9.21 -3.07
N THR A 166 -5.51 -9.29 -2.89
CA THR A 166 -4.62 -9.89 -3.88
C THR A 166 -3.56 -10.78 -3.24
N LYS A 167 -3.53 -12.04 -3.68
CA LYS A 167 -2.50 -13.01 -3.30
C LYS A 167 -1.11 -12.66 -3.86
N ARG A 168 -1.00 -11.68 -4.78
CA ARG A 168 0.27 -11.31 -5.42
C ARG A 168 1.24 -10.61 -4.48
N PHE A 169 0.78 -10.08 -3.35
CA PHE A 169 1.68 -9.62 -2.30
C PHE A 169 2.59 -10.72 -1.75
N ALA A 170 2.15 -11.98 -1.74
CA ALA A 170 2.96 -13.11 -1.29
C ALA A 170 4.15 -13.38 -2.23
N LEU A 171 3.97 -13.15 -3.54
CA LEU A 171 5.00 -13.40 -4.56
C LEU A 171 6.25 -12.52 -4.34
N VAL A 172 6.07 -11.33 -3.79
CA VAL A 172 7.14 -10.35 -3.60
C VAL A 172 7.69 -10.37 -2.18
N GLN A 173 7.12 -11.18 -1.29
CA GLN A 173 7.49 -11.19 0.13
C GLN A 173 8.94 -11.66 0.33
N GLY A 174 9.41 -12.63 -0.47
CA GLY A 174 10.80 -13.08 -0.47
C GLY A 174 11.77 -11.93 -0.69
N ALA A 175 11.71 -11.27 -1.84
CA ALA A 175 12.54 -10.09 -2.14
C ALA A 175 12.37 -8.96 -1.10
N ARG A 176 11.13 -8.66 -0.66
CA ARG A 176 10.88 -7.57 0.30
C ARG A 176 11.51 -7.79 1.68
N ARG A 177 11.77 -9.04 2.09
CA ARG A 177 12.49 -9.33 3.34
C ARG A 177 13.97 -8.92 3.26
N HIS A 178 14.56 -8.96 2.07
CA HIS A 178 15.96 -8.55 1.82
C HIS A 178 16.10 -7.07 1.44
N ALA A 179 15.02 -6.39 1.10
CA ALA A 179 15.05 -4.94 0.89
C ALA A 179 15.48 -4.23 2.17
N THR A 180 16.36 -3.22 2.08
CA THR A 180 16.87 -2.42 3.21
C THR A 180 15.97 -1.25 3.60
N GLY A 181 15.03 -0.85 2.74
CA GLY A 181 14.02 0.18 3.00
C GLY A 181 12.61 -0.13 2.48
N PRO A 182 11.72 0.87 2.47
CA PRO A 182 10.45 0.83 1.74
C PRO A 182 10.67 0.57 0.25
N THR A 183 9.67 0.02 -0.41
CA THR A 183 9.76 -0.41 -1.82
C THR A 183 8.63 0.19 -2.65
N ILE A 184 8.67 0.07 -3.97
CA ILE A 184 7.57 0.52 -4.85
C ILE A 184 6.21 -0.10 -4.46
N PHE A 185 6.20 -1.28 -3.83
CA PHE A 185 4.98 -1.93 -3.34
C PHE A 185 4.36 -1.27 -2.10
N ASN A 186 5.12 -0.46 -1.35
CA ASN A 186 4.59 0.41 -0.31
C ASN A 186 3.67 1.47 -0.92
N LEU A 187 4.03 2.00 -2.10
CA LEU A 187 3.22 2.98 -2.83
C LEU A 187 2.04 2.33 -3.54
N ALA A 188 2.28 1.22 -4.24
CA ALA A 188 1.22 0.53 -4.98
C ALA A 188 0.18 -0.13 -4.05
N GLY A 189 0.54 -0.45 -2.81
CA GLY A 189 -0.28 -1.20 -1.88
C GLY A 189 -1.66 -0.58 -1.63
N PRO A 190 -1.74 0.65 -1.12
CA PRO A 190 -3.02 1.34 -0.90
C PRO A 190 -3.91 1.46 -2.16
N LEU A 191 -3.31 1.58 -3.34
CA LEU A 191 -4.03 1.69 -4.62
C LEU A 191 -4.73 0.39 -5.05
N THR A 192 -4.43 -0.73 -4.40
CA THR A 192 -5.13 -2.01 -4.59
C THR A 192 -6.47 -2.09 -3.83
N CYS A 193 -6.81 -1.08 -3.03
CA CYS A 193 -8.04 -1.07 -2.24
C CYS A 193 -9.26 -1.33 -3.14
N PRO A 194 -10.07 -2.38 -2.87
CA PRO A 194 -11.17 -2.78 -3.75
C PRO A 194 -12.46 -2.00 -3.49
N PHE A 195 -12.36 -0.92 -2.72
CA PHE A 195 -13.45 -0.04 -2.37
C PHE A 195 -13.77 0.88 -3.56
N GLU A 196 -15.03 1.04 -3.96
CA GLU A 196 -15.44 1.86 -5.11
C GLU A 196 -16.86 2.46 -4.87
N GLY A 197 -17.21 3.53 -5.61
CA GLY A 197 -18.54 4.14 -5.55
C GLY A 197 -18.51 5.67 -5.67
N GLN A 198 -19.64 6.31 -6.02
CA GLN A 198 -19.69 7.77 -6.20
C GLN A 198 -19.38 8.55 -4.92
N ARG A 199 -19.72 7.96 -3.77
CA ARG A 199 -19.51 8.52 -2.43
C ARG A 199 -18.32 7.91 -1.68
N ALA A 200 -17.53 7.07 -2.36
CA ALA A 200 -16.24 6.61 -1.86
C ALA A 200 -15.24 7.77 -1.82
N ARG A 201 -14.60 7.96 -0.67
CA ARG A 201 -13.47 8.90 -0.51
C ARG A 201 -12.25 8.18 0.05
N TYR A 202 -11.06 8.67 -0.27
CA TYR A 202 -9.80 8.13 0.26
C TYR A 202 -8.99 9.20 0.97
N ALA A 203 -8.38 8.81 2.08
CA ALA A 203 -7.36 9.58 2.76
C ALA A 203 -6.12 8.67 2.90
N ILE A 204 -5.10 8.93 2.08
CA ILE A 204 -3.90 8.08 2.01
C ILE A 204 -2.69 8.84 2.53
N GLY A 205 -2.13 8.39 3.64
CA GLY A 205 -0.85 8.88 4.11
C GLY A 205 0.29 8.38 3.23
N VAL A 206 1.19 9.28 2.85
CA VAL A 206 2.37 9.03 2.03
C VAL A 206 3.59 9.41 2.85
N CYS A 207 4.51 8.47 3.02
CA CYS A 207 5.62 8.61 3.97
C CYS A 207 6.65 9.69 3.61
N ARG A 208 6.62 10.21 2.38
CA ARG A 208 7.50 11.29 1.92
C ARG A 208 6.74 12.35 1.15
N SER A 209 7.05 13.61 1.40
CA SER A 209 6.37 14.74 0.77
C SER A 209 6.69 14.86 -0.73
N ASP A 210 7.90 14.48 -1.14
CA ASP A 210 8.34 14.51 -2.54
C ASP A 210 7.59 13.52 -3.45
N LEU A 211 6.86 12.56 -2.87
CA LEU A 211 6.03 11.60 -3.59
C LEU A 211 4.59 12.10 -3.81
N LEU A 212 4.13 13.15 -3.11
CA LEU A 212 2.72 13.52 -3.06
C LEU A 212 2.12 13.80 -4.44
N LEU A 213 2.82 14.56 -5.29
CA LEU A 213 2.31 14.90 -6.63
C LEU A 213 2.19 13.65 -7.52
N ASN A 214 3.21 12.79 -7.55
CA ASN A 214 3.17 11.55 -8.31
C ASN A 214 2.09 10.61 -7.76
N TYR A 215 1.93 10.54 -6.43
CA TYR A 215 0.94 9.70 -5.78
C TYR A 215 -0.49 10.17 -6.07
N ALA A 216 -0.74 11.48 -6.04
CA ALA A 216 -2.01 12.07 -6.45
C ALA A 216 -2.35 11.73 -7.92
N GLY A 217 -1.35 11.76 -8.81
CA GLY A 217 -1.49 11.32 -10.20
C GLY A 217 -1.89 9.84 -10.30
N CYS A 218 -1.30 8.97 -9.48
CA CYS A 218 -1.68 7.55 -9.43
C CYS A 218 -3.10 7.33 -8.92
N MET A 219 -3.51 8.06 -7.86
CA MET A 219 -4.88 8.04 -7.34
C MET A 219 -5.88 8.48 -8.42
N SER A 220 -5.57 9.57 -9.14
CA SER A 220 -6.38 10.09 -10.24
C SER A 220 -6.53 9.06 -11.35
N TRP A 221 -5.43 8.43 -11.79
CA TRP A 221 -5.44 7.38 -12.81
C TRP A 221 -6.32 6.19 -12.39
N ARG A 222 -6.28 5.80 -11.12
CA ARG A 222 -7.09 4.69 -10.58
C ARG A 222 -8.57 5.06 -10.38
N GLY A 223 -8.94 6.34 -10.56
CA GLY A 223 -10.29 6.86 -10.33
C GLY A 223 -10.62 7.08 -8.85
N MET A 224 -9.61 7.13 -7.97
CA MET A 224 -9.78 7.30 -6.53
C MET A 224 -10.01 8.78 -6.20
N ARG A 225 -11.17 9.10 -5.62
CA ARG A 225 -11.53 10.47 -5.22
C ARG A 225 -11.13 10.71 -3.77
N GLY A 226 -10.26 11.67 -3.49
CA GLY A 226 -9.81 11.90 -2.12
C GLY A 226 -8.54 12.73 -2.05
N ALA A 227 -7.79 12.57 -0.97
CA ALA A 227 -6.53 13.24 -0.74
C ALA A 227 -5.42 12.24 -0.38
N CYS A 228 -4.21 12.56 -0.80
CA CYS A 228 -3.00 12.03 -0.19
C CYS A 228 -2.31 13.13 0.63
N TYR A 229 -1.70 12.75 1.74
CA TYR A 229 -1.05 13.69 2.66
C TYR A 229 0.24 13.09 3.21
N THR A 230 1.12 13.93 3.72
CA THR A 230 2.30 13.51 4.48
C THR A 230 2.23 14.15 5.85
N GLY A 231 2.36 13.34 6.89
CA GLY A 231 2.50 13.83 8.26
C GLY A 231 3.96 14.07 8.61
N ARG A 232 4.21 14.82 9.68
CA ARG A 232 5.55 15.01 10.24
C ARG A 232 5.48 14.80 11.74
N ILE A 233 6.24 13.82 12.24
CA ILE A 233 6.35 13.57 13.67
C ILE A 233 7.56 14.37 14.18
N PRO A 234 7.38 15.31 15.12
CA PRO A 234 8.48 16.09 15.70
C PRO A 234 9.61 15.18 16.19
N GLY A 235 10.85 15.52 15.83
CA GLY A 235 12.04 14.73 16.18
C GLY A 235 12.17 13.36 15.47
N ARG A 236 11.23 12.99 14.59
CA ARG A 236 11.23 11.68 13.91
C ARG A 236 11.07 11.73 12.39
N GLY A 237 10.71 12.89 11.84
CA GLY A 237 10.69 13.13 10.39
C GLY A 237 9.31 12.90 9.77
N GLU A 238 9.30 12.69 8.45
CA GLU A 238 8.08 12.47 7.67
C GLU A 238 7.46 11.10 7.98
N SER A 239 6.14 11.02 7.85
CA SER A 239 5.35 9.83 8.14
C SER A 239 4.13 9.74 7.23
N ASP A 240 3.66 8.50 7.01
CA ASP A 240 2.38 8.21 6.37
C ASP A 240 1.21 8.19 7.37
N GLU A 241 1.44 8.75 8.55
CA GLU A 241 0.47 8.82 9.65
C GLU A 241 0.16 10.31 9.90
N VAL A 242 -1.09 10.62 10.22
CA VAL A 242 -1.56 11.96 10.65
C VAL A 242 -1.44 12.14 12.15
#